data_AF-C9LUZ4-F1
#
_entry.id   AF-C9LUZ4-F1
#
_cell.length_a   1.000
_cell.length_b   1.000
_cell.length_c   1.000
_cell.angle_alpha   90.00
_cell.angle_beta   90.00
_cell.angle_gamma   90.00
#
_symmetry.space_group_name_H-M   'P 1'
#
loop_
_entity.id
_entity.type
_entity.pdbx_description
1 polymer ?
#
loop_
_entity_poly.entity_id
_entity_poly.type
_entity_poly.pdbx_seq_one_letter_code
_entity_poly.pdbx_strand_id
1 'polypeptide(L)'
;MPRQYTKIEQLSDEIFRLKTEGKTHRQIGEIYGLTKEQIKGFIKRQRRKDRLRKAGYIPRPKGRPRKQAIDERTSLQNEVIELRMKVDVLRNFLCEAGRR
;
A
#
# COMPACT_ATOMS: atom_id res chain seq x y z
N MET A 1 10.87 9.98 25.13
CA MET A 1 11.53 8.95 24.30
C MET A 1 11.25 9.24 22.83
N PRO A 2 12.27 9.36 21.96
CA PRO A 2 12.07 9.52 20.52
C PRO A 2 11.34 8.29 19.95
N ARG A 3 10.47 8.51 18.95
CA ARG A 3 9.73 7.43 18.29
C ARG A 3 10.70 6.63 17.42
N GLN A 4 10.91 5.36 17.74
CA GLN A 4 11.67 4.44 16.90
C GLN A 4 10.82 4.05 15.68
N TYR A 5 11.38 4.21 14.49
CA TYR A 5 10.74 3.78 13.25
C TYR A 5 10.94 2.28 13.07
N THR A 6 9.84 1.57 12.83
CA THR A 6 9.88 0.16 12.48
C THR A 6 8.94 -0.07 11.30
N LYS A 7 9.42 -0.80 10.29
CA LYS A 7 8.65 -1.12 9.09
C LYS A 7 7.68 -2.29 9.34
N ILE A 8 6.75 -2.07 10.27
CA ILE A 8 5.81 -3.09 10.79
C ILE A 8 4.92 -3.66 9.68
N GLU A 9 4.71 -2.93 8.59
CA GLU A 9 3.89 -3.36 7.45
C GLU A 9 4.32 -4.70 6.83
N GLN A 10 5.60 -5.10 6.93
CA GLN A 10 6.07 -6.42 6.46
C GLN A 10 5.56 -7.58 7.33
N LEU A 11 5.20 -7.32 8.58
CA LEU A 11 4.70 -8.32 9.54
C LEU A 11 3.17 -8.35 9.60
N SER A 12 2.49 -7.70 8.65
CA SER A 12 1.04 -7.49 8.70
C SER A 12 0.26 -8.80 8.86
N ASP A 13 0.52 -9.77 7.98
CA ASP A 13 -0.24 -11.01 7.92
C ASP A 13 -0.06 -11.83 9.19
N GLU A 14 1.18 -11.93 9.67
CA GLU A 14 1.51 -12.68 10.87
C GLU A 14 0.94 -12.02 12.15
N ILE A 15 0.98 -10.69 12.26
CA ILE A 15 0.35 -9.97 13.37
C ILE A 15 -1.17 -10.24 13.42
N PHE A 16 -1.83 -10.28 12.26
CA PHE A 16 -3.26 -10.57 12.19
C PHE A 16 -3.57 -12.05 12.49
N ARG A 17 -2.74 -12.98 12.04
CA ARG A 17 -2.83 -14.40 12.40
C ARG A 17 -2.74 -14.60 13.92
N LEU A 18 -1.73 -14.04 14.57
CA LEU A 18 -1.60 -14.12 16.03
C LEU A 18 -2.78 -13.46 16.76
N LYS A 19 -3.39 -12.44 16.14
CA LYS A 19 -4.58 -11.80 16.68
C LYS A 19 -5.81 -12.71 16.58
N THR A 20 -5.96 -13.47 15.49
CA THR A 20 -7.03 -14.48 15.36
C THR A 20 -6.83 -15.65 16.31
N GLU A 21 -5.58 -16.00 16.63
CA GLU A 21 -5.23 -16.97 17.67
C GLU A 21 -5.46 -16.45 19.10
N GLY A 22 -5.92 -15.20 19.27
CA GLY A 22 -6.28 -14.63 20.56
C GLY A 22 -5.15 -13.93 21.33
N LYS A 23 -3.95 -13.78 20.73
CA LYS A 23 -2.84 -13.12 21.44
C LYS A 23 -3.13 -11.65 21.73
N THR A 24 -2.63 -11.20 22.89
CA THR A 24 -2.71 -9.80 23.30
C THR A 24 -1.69 -8.95 22.54
N HIS A 25 -1.90 -7.63 22.47
CA HIS A 25 -0.94 -6.75 21.79
C HIS A 25 0.44 -6.74 22.44
N ARG A 26 0.51 -7.05 23.75
CA ARG A 26 1.77 -7.13 24.49
C ARG A 26 2.57 -8.37 24.08
N GLN A 27 1.92 -9.54 24.06
CA GLN A 27 2.52 -10.80 23.61
C GLN A 27 3.00 -10.72 22.15
N ILE A 28 2.20 -10.13 21.26
CA ILE A 28 2.60 -9.92 19.86
C ILE A 28 3.82 -8.99 19.80
N GLY A 29 3.83 -7.94 20.62
CA GLY A 29 4.98 -7.05 20.74
C GLY A 29 6.25 -7.79 21.18
N GLU A 30 6.16 -8.60 22.23
CA GLU A 30 7.29 -9.38 22.77
C GLU A 30 7.89 -10.34 21.73
N ILE A 31 7.08 -10.99 20.89
CA ILE A 31 7.56 -11.90 19.82
C ILE A 31 8.43 -11.16 18.78
N TYR A 32 8.06 -9.93 18.41
CA TYR A 32 8.73 -9.18 17.34
C TYR A 32 9.64 -8.06 17.87
N GLY A 33 9.87 -7.98 19.18
CA GLY A 33 10.63 -6.88 19.79
C GLY A 33 9.97 -5.51 19.63
N LEU A 34 8.63 -5.46 19.52
CA LEU A 34 7.84 -4.25 19.37
C LEU A 34 7.13 -3.87 20.67
N THR A 35 6.91 -2.57 20.85
CA THR A 35 6.10 -2.09 21.98
C THR A 35 4.62 -2.36 21.74
N LYS A 36 3.87 -2.57 22.83
CA LYS A 36 2.40 -2.67 22.80
C LYS A 36 1.74 -1.51 22.02
N GLU A 37 2.23 -0.29 22.19
CA GLU A 37 1.68 0.90 21.54
C GLU A 37 1.95 0.94 20.03
N GLN A 38 3.10 0.42 19.57
CA GLN A 38 3.36 0.23 18.15
C GLN A 38 2.36 -0.75 17.51
N ILE A 39 2.11 -1.90 18.14
CA ILE A 39 1.13 -2.90 17.67
C ILE A 39 -0.28 -2.32 17.67
N LYS A 40 -0.70 -1.66 18.77
CA LYS A 40 -2.00 -1.00 18.87
C LYS A 40 -2.19 0.05 17.78
N GLY A 41 -1.18 0.89 17.56
CA GLY A 41 -1.17 1.90 16.51
C GLY A 41 -1.27 1.30 15.11
N PHE A 42 -0.51 0.24 14.85
CA PHE A 42 -0.53 -0.50 13.59
C PHE A 42 -1.93 -1.07 13.29
N ILE A 43 -2.52 -1.81 14.23
CA ILE A 43 -3.86 -2.41 14.07
C ILE A 43 -4.92 -1.30 13.84
N LYS A 44 -4.83 -0.18 14.55
CA LYS A 44 -5.75 0.96 14.35
C LYS A 44 -5.65 1.53 12.92
N ARG A 45 -4.44 1.63 12.36
CA ARG A 45 -4.23 2.08 10.97
C ARG A 45 -4.83 1.09 9.97
N GLN A 46 -4.60 -0.21 10.15
CA GLN A 46 -5.12 -1.22 9.23
C GLN A 46 -6.65 -1.29 9.25
N ARG A 47 -7.28 -1.33 10.44
CA ARG A 47 -8.75 -1.25 10.56
C ARG A 47 -9.33 0.01 9.91
N ARG A 48 -8.63 1.15 9.98
CA ARG A 48 -9.06 2.37 9.27
C ARG A 48 -9.02 2.18 7.76
N LYS A 49 -7.95 1.59 7.21
CA LYS A 49 -7.86 1.28 5.77
C LYS A 49 -8.98 0.33 5.34
N ASP A 50 -9.28 -0.69 6.13
CA ASP A 50 -10.35 -1.63 5.82
C ASP A 50 -11.74 -0.98 5.86
N ARG A 51 -12.01 -0.09 6.82
CA ARG A 51 -13.25 0.70 6.82
C ARG A 51 -13.39 1.58 5.59
N LEU A 52 -12.30 2.24 5.17
CA LEU A 52 -12.30 3.04 3.95
C LEU A 52 -12.59 2.16 2.72
N ARG A 53 -11.94 1.00 2.62
CA ARG A 53 -12.17 0.05 1.53
C ARG A 53 -13.62 -0.44 1.51
N LYS A 54 -14.18 -0.82 2.67
CA LYS A 54 -15.59 -1.25 2.80
C LYS A 54 -16.58 -0.14 2.44
N ALA A 55 -16.24 1.12 2.71
CA ALA A 55 -17.04 2.27 2.31
C ALA A 55 -16.89 2.65 0.82
N GLY A 56 -16.14 1.86 0.03
CA GLY A 56 -15.90 2.15 -1.39
C GLY A 56 -14.95 3.32 -1.64
N TYR A 57 -14.15 3.73 -0.65
CA TYR A 57 -13.22 4.84 -0.82
C TYR A 57 -12.09 4.47 -1.80
N ILE A 58 -11.96 5.24 -2.87
CA ILE A 58 -10.88 5.13 -3.86
C ILE A 58 -9.74 6.08 -3.44
N PRO A 59 -8.51 5.56 -3.20
CA PRO A 59 -7.36 6.40 -2.88
C PRO A 59 -7.10 7.44 -3.98
N ARG A 60 -6.95 8.70 -3.57
CA ARG A 60 -6.56 9.77 -4.49
C ARG A 60 -5.05 9.74 -4.74
N PRO A 61 -4.59 10.21 -5.92
CA PRO A 61 -3.16 10.42 -6.18
C PRO A 61 -2.52 11.27 -5.08
N LYS A 62 -1.25 11.01 -4.78
CA LYS A 62 -0.51 11.80 -3.78
C LYS A 62 -0.40 13.25 -4.24
N GLY A 63 -0.49 14.17 -3.27
CA GLY A 63 -0.34 15.61 -3.49
C GLY A 63 -1.66 16.37 -3.40
N ARG A 64 -1.60 17.67 -3.74
CA ARG A 64 -2.77 18.54 -3.74
C ARG A 64 -3.63 18.21 -4.98
N PRO A 65 -4.96 18.04 -4.83
CA PRO A 65 -5.85 17.95 -5.97
C PRO A 65 -5.68 19.16 -6.90
N ARG A 66 -5.78 18.94 -8.21
CA ARG A 66 -5.73 20.03 -9.18
C ARG A 66 -6.91 20.98 -8.97
N LYS A 67 -6.71 22.27 -9.26
CA LYS A 67 -7.76 23.30 -9.17
C LYS A 67 -8.83 23.12 -10.26
N GLN A 68 -8.40 22.76 -11.46
CA GLN A 68 -9.26 22.53 -12.62
C GLN A 68 -9.20 21.07 -13.07
N ALA A 69 -10.27 20.59 -13.67
CA ALA A 69 -10.31 19.30 -14.34
C ALA A 69 -9.29 19.25 -15.49
N ILE A 70 -8.83 18.04 -15.82
CA ILE A 70 -8.00 17.83 -17.02
C ILE A 70 -8.93 17.87 -18.24
N ASP A 71 -8.47 18.52 -19.30
CA ASP A 71 -9.14 18.46 -20.60
C ASP A 71 -9.06 17.03 -21.18
N GLU A 72 -10.12 16.56 -21.83
CA GLU A 72 -10.23 15.19 -22.34
C GLU A 72 -9.06 14.85 -23.27
N ARG A 73 -8.68 15.78 -24.15
CA ARG A 73 -7.54 15.61 -25.07
C ARG A 73 -6.23 15.36 -24.31
N THR A 74 -6.00 16.08 -23.21
CA THR A 74 -4.81 15.90 -22.38
C THR A 74 -4.84 14.56 -21.66
N SER A 75 -6.02 14.13 -21.21
CA SER A 75 -6.20 12.80 -20.60
C SER A 75 -5.83 11.68 -21.58
N LEU A 76 -6.39 11.73 -22.78
CA LEU A 76 -6.13 10.74 -23.84
C LEU A 76 -4.66 10.71 -24.24
N GLN A 77 -4.01 11.88 -24.33
CA GLN A 77 -2.59 11.94 -24.65
C GLN A 77 -1.72 11.30 -23.56
N ASN A 78 -2.04 11.52 -22.28
CA ASN A 78 -1.35 10.87 -21.18
C ASN A 78 -1.54 9.35 -21.23
N GLU A 79 -2.75 8.89 -21.54
CA GLU A 79 -3.06 7.47 -21.68
C GLU A 79 -2.26 6.82 -22.83
N VAL A 80 -2.14 7.50 -23.98
CA VAL A 80 -1.30 7.02 -25.09
C VAL A 80 0.16 6.89 -24.69
N ILE A 81 0.68 7.84 -23.91
CA ILE A 81 2.06 7.79 -23.39
C ILE A 81 2.23 6.59 -22.47
N GLU A 82 1.32 6.40 -21.51
CA GLU A 82 1.35 5.26 -20.58
C GLU A 82 1.27 3.91 -21.31
N LEU A 83 0.41 3.80 -22.32
CA LEU A 83 0.26 2.59 -23.11
C LEU A 83 1.52 2.28 -23.92
N ARG A 84 2.14 3.28 -24.55
CA ARG A 84 3.42 3.11 -25.26
C ARG A 84 4.51 2.61 -24.32
N MET A 85 4.64 3.22 -23.14
CA MET A 85 5.60 2.77 -22.13
C MET A 85 5.36 1.32 -21.69
N LYS A 86 4.10 0.91 -21.48
CA LYS A 86 3.75 -0.47 -21.13
C LYS A 86 4.13 -1.46 -22.24
N VAL A 87 3.85 -1.12 -23.50
CA VAL A 87 4.22 -1.94 -24.66
C VAL A 87 5.74 -2.07 -24.77
N ASP A 88 6.48 -0.98 -24.57
CA ASP A 88 7.94 -0.99 -24.63
C ASP A 88 8.56 -1.85 -23.51
N VAL A 89 8.06 -1.72 -22.28
CA VAL A 89 8.47 -2.58 -21.15
C VAL A 89 8.20 -4.05 -21.45
N LEU A 90 7.02 -4.36 -22.00
CA LEU A 90 6.65 -5.74 -22.35
C LEU A 90 7.54 -6.30 -23.47
N ARG A 91 7.81 -5.52 -24.52
CA ARG A 91 8.71 -5.92 -25.61
C ARG A 91 10.11 -6.22 -25.10
N ASN A 92 10.66 -5.36 -24.23
CA ASN A 92 11.96 -5.59 -23.61
C ASN A 92 11.95 -6.90 -22.81
N PHE A 93 10.94 -7.12 -21.98
CA PHE A 93 10.80 -8.36 -21.22
C PHE A 93 10.73 -9.60 -22.11
N LEU A 94 9.96 -9.56 -23.20
CA LEU A 94 9.82 -10.68 -24.14
C LEU A 94 11.13 -10.97 -24.90
N CYS A 95 11.84 -9.93 -25.33
CA CYS A 95 13.17 -10.05 -25.93
C CYS A 95 14.16 -10.74 -25.00
N GLU A 96 14.24 -10.33 -23.73
CA GLU A 96 15.10 -10.97 -22.72
C GLU A 96 14.69 -12.43 -22.44
N ALA A 97 13.39 -12.71 -22.50
CA ALA A 97 12.86 -14.07 -22.35
C ALA A 97 13.01 -14.94 -23.61
N GLY A 98 13.64 -14.44 -24.68
CA GLY A 98 13.86 -15.16 -25.94
C GLY A 98 12.57 -15.39 -26.76
N ARG A 99 11.49 -14.67 -26.44
CA ARG A 99 10.21 -14.73 -27.16
C ARG A 99 10.10 -13.46 -28.00
N ARG A 100 10.28 -13.57 -29.31
CA ARG A 100 10.08 -12.46 -30.26
C ARG A 100 8.73 -12.56 -30.93
#